data_AF-A0A8X6W036-F1
#
_entry.id   AF-A0A8X6W036-F1
#
_cell.length_a   1.000
_cell.length_b   1.000
_cell.length_c   1.000
_cell.angle_alpha   90.00
_cell.angle_beta   90.00
_cell.angle_gamma   90.00
#
_symmetry.space_group_name_H-M   'P 1'
#
loop_
_entity.id
_entity.type
_entity.pdbx_description
1 polymer ?
#
loop_
_entity_poly.entity_id
_entity_poly.type
_entity_poly.pdbx_seq_one_letter_code
_entity_poly.pdbx_strand_id
1 'polypeptide(L)'
;MESFPPTSANCAKAVDSLKARFGRNDLLVEVNGWELLKFVISVHKNEKFSMAYLYDKLESHMRALETLGVTTDKCASILYLMVESCFSEDFLKAWNRHSTSSASVDAKERLSNLMQFIKAEVEGEEQ
;
A
#
# COMPACT_ATOMS: atom_id res chain seq x y z
N MET A 1 16.35 9.07 -30.98
CA MET A 1 15.02 9.04 -30.34
C MET A 1 14.11 8.35 -31.33
N GLU A 2 13.75 7.09 -31.08
CA GLU A 2 12.90 6.33 -32.01
C GLU A 2 11.47 6.89 -31.86
N SER A 3 11.00 7.63 -32.85
CA SER A 3 9.63 8.17 -32.86
C SER A 3 8.69 7.09 -33.38
N PHE A 4 7.72 6.68 -32.57
CA PHE A 4 6.69 5.74 -32.96
C PHE A 4 5.50 6.50 -33.59
N PRO A 5 5.19 6.32 -34.89
CA PRO A 5 4.02 6.95 -35.48
C PRO A 5 2.72 6.38 -34.86
N PRO A 6 1.67 7.19 -34.67
CA PRO A 6 0.48 6.84 -33.90
C PRO A 6 -0.40 5.85 -34.66
N THR A 7 -0.05 4.57 -34.54
CA THR A 7 -0.81 3.43 -35.06
C THR A 7 -0.98 2.40 -33.95
N SER A 8 -2.05 1.61 -33.98
CA SER A 8 -2.34 0.61 -32.94
C SER A 8 -1.18 -0.39 -32.74
N ALA A 9 -0.50 -0.77 -33.82
CA ALA A 9 0.68 -1.65 -33.79
C ALA A 9 1.91 -1.02 -33.14
N ASN A 10 2.03 0.31 -33.18
CA ASN A 10 3.14 1.06 -32.59
C ASN A 10 2.89 1.48 -31.14
N CYS A 11 1.64 1.53 -30.69
CA CYS A 11 1.31 1.79 -29.29
C CYS A 11 1.93 0.72 -28.37
N ALA A 12 1.86 -0.56 -28.73
CA ALA A 12 2.48 -1.64 -27.96
C ALA A 12 4.00 -1.45 -27.87
N LYS A 13 4.67 -1.16 -28.99
CA LYS A 13 6.13 -0.92 -29.04
C LYS A 13 6.56 0.31 -28.23
N ALA A 14 5.74 1.37 -28.23
CA ALA A 14 5.99 2.55 -27.42
C ALA A 14 5.87 2.23 -25.92
N VAL A 15 4.84 1.45 -25.53
CA VAL A 15 4.66 0.97 -24.15
C VAL A 15 5.82 0.07 -23.72
N ASP A 16 6.25 -0.86 -24.58
CA ASP A 16 7.37 -1.76 -24.29
C ASP A 16 8.69 -1.02 -24.18
N SER A 17 8.94 -0.03 -25.04
CA SER A 17 10.12 0.85 -24.95
C SER A 17 10.12 1.69 -23.67
N LEU A 18 8.96 2.19 -23.26
CA LEU A 18 8.80 2.91 -21.99
C LEU A 18 9.02 1.98 -20.79
N LYS A 19 8.46 0.76 -20.82
CA LYS A 19 8.70 -0.25 -19.78
C LYS A 19 10.17 -0.68 -19.73
N ALA A 20 10.84 -0.85 -20.87
CA ALA A 20 12.26 -1.19 -20.89
C ALA A 20 13.13 -0.08 -20.28
N ARG A 21 12.75 1.18 -20.49
CA ARG A 21 13.50 2.35 -19.99
C ARG A 21 13.18 2.70 -18.54
N PHE A 22 11.93 2.55 -18.11
CA PHE A 22 11.42 3.05 -16.83
C PHE A 22 10.80 1.97 -15.92
N GLY A 23 10.48 0.79 -16.45
CA GLY A 23 9.93 -0.36 -15.73
C GLY A 23 10.98 -1.17 -14.98
N ARG A 24 11.85 -0.48 -14.24
CA ARG A 24 12.78 -1.10 -13.29
C ARG A 24 12.02 -1.42 -12.02
N ASN A 25 11.32 -2.55 -12.05
CA ASN A 25 10.40 -2.97 -10.99
C ASN A 25 11.12 -3.06 -9.63
N ASP A 26 12.38 -3.50 -9.61
CA ASP A 26 13.25 -3.54 -8.44
C ASP A 26 13.37 -2.16 -7.76
N LEU A 27 13.66 -1.11 -8.53
CA LEU A 27 13.73 0.26 -7.99
C LEU A 27 12.36 0.78 -7.57
N LEU A 28 11.29 0.43 -8.30
CA LEU A 28 9.94 0.84 -7.94
C LEU A 28 9.49 0.19 -6.62
N VAL A 29 9.92 -1.04 -6.35
CA VAL A 29 9.69 -1.71 -5.06
C VAL A 29 10.44 -0.97 -3.94
N GLU A 30 11.71 -0.63 -4.16
CA GLU A 30 12.51 0.11 -3.19
C GLU A 30 11.90 1.48 -2.88
N VAL A 31 11.53 2.25 -3.91
CA VAL A 31 10.90 3.57 -3.75
C VAL A 31 9.59 3.47 -2.98
N ASN A 32 8.71 2.52 -3.31
CA ASN A 32 7.45 2.35 -2.59
C ASN A 32 7.67 1.95 -1.13
N GLY A 33 8.62 1.04 -0.86
CA GLY A 33 8.99 0.68 0.51
C GLY A 33 9.56 1.86 1.30
N TRP A 34 10.39 2.68 0.66
CA TRP A 34 11.02 3.84 1.28
C TRP A 34 10.02 4.97 1.55
N GLU A 35 9.12 5.25 0.63
CA GLU A 35 8.06 6.24 0.82
C GLU A 35 7.06 5.79 1.90
N LEU A 36 6.73 4.50 1.97
CA LEU A 36 5.91 3.95 3.05
C LEU A 36 6.62 4.10 4.41
N LEU A 37 7.93 3.82 4.49
CA LEU A 37 8.71 4.00 5.72
C LEU A 37 8.76 5.46 6.16
N LYS A 38 9.01 6.39 5.22
CA LYS A 38 8.98 7.83 5.52
C LYS A 38 7.62 8.26 6.04
N PHE A 39 6.55 7.74 5.45
CA PHE A 39 5.18 8.02 5.87
C PHE A 39 4.91 7.54 7.30
N VAL A 40 5.31 6.32 7.65
CA VAL A 40 5.24 5.80 9.03
C VAL A 40 5.99 6.72 10.01
N ILE A 41 7.19 7.18 9.65
CA ILE A 41 8.00 8.09 10.48
C ILE A 41 7.28 9.45 10.65
N SER A 42 6.66 9.97 9.59
CA SER A 42 5.87 11.20 9.63
C SER A 42 4.71 11.10 10.63
N VAL A 43 3.97 9.99 10.60
CA VAL A 43 2.91 9.71 11.57
C VAL A 43 3.44 9.74 13.01
N HIS A 44 4.58 9.08 13.27
CA HIS A 44 5.20 9.06 14.60
C HIS A 44 5.73 10.41 15.07
N LYS A 45 6.00 11.35 14.15
CA LYS A 45 6.37 12.73 14.47
C LYS A 45 5.17 13.59 14.88
N ASN A 46 4.00 12.98 15.08
CA ASN A 46 2.73 13.64 15.40
C ASN A 46 2.25 14.59 14.28
N GLU A 47 2.66 14.35 13.03
CA GLU A 47 1.96 14.97 11.90
C GLU A 47 0.52 14.45 11.89
N LYS A 48 -0.44 15.37 11.97
CA LYS A 48 -1.86 15.02 11.99
C LYS A 48 -2.33 14.77 10.58
N PHE A 49 -2.78 13.56 10.32
CA PHE A 49 -3.43 13.16 9.08
C PHE A 49 -4.88 12.78 9.39
N SER A 50 -5.79 13.05 8.45
CA SER A 50 -7.14 12.48 8.54
C SER A 50 -7.10 10.97 8.27
N MET A 51 -8.08 10.25 8.81
CA MET A 51 -8.19 8.80 8.62
C MET A 51 -8.30 8.44 7.13
N ALA A 52 -9.08 9.20 6.37
CA ALA A 52 -9.20 9.05 4.92
C ALA A 52 -7.86 9.22 4.18
N TYR A 53 -7.06 10.24 4.53
CA TYR A 53 -5.76 10.46 3.90
C TYR A 53 -4.78 9.33 4.25
N LEU A 54 -4.80 8.84 5.49
CA LEU A 54 -3.98 7.69 5.90
C LEU A 54 -4.33 6.46 5.06
N TYR A 55 -5.63 6.15 4.95
CA TYR A 55 -6.12 5.03 4.16
C TYR A 55 -5.69 5.12 2.69
N ASP A 56 -5.97 6.24 2.02
CA ASP A 56 -5.65 6.45 0.61
C ASP A 56 -4.16 6.25 0.34
N LYS A 57 -3.31 6.77 1.24
CA LYS A 57 -1.86 6.68 1.10
C LYS A 57 -1.37 5.24 1.27
N LEU A 58 -1.87 4.54 2.29
CA LEU A 58 -1.54 3.13 2.54
C LEU A 58 -2.02 2.23 1.41
N GLU A 59 -3.27 2.39 0.95
CA GLU A 59 -3.85 1.61 -0.14
C GLU A 59 -3.07 1.81 -1.44
N SER A 60 -2.71 3.06 -1.76
CA SER A 60 -1.92 3.39 -2.95
C SER A 60 -0.56 2.69 -2.97
N HIS A 61 0.18 2.73 -1.85
CA HIS A 61 1.47 2.03 -1.75
C HIS A 61 1.31 0.51 -1.80
N MET A 62 0.30 -0.05 -1.13
CA MET A 62 0.04 -1.49 -1.17
C MET A 62 -0.31 -1.99 -2.57
N ARG A 63 -1.19 -1.28 -3.29
CA ARG A 63 -1.57 -1.61 -4.66
C ARG A 63 -0.39 -1.50 -5.63
N ALA A 64 0.47 -0.50 -5.45
CA ALA A 64 1.70 -0.35 -6.23
C ALA A 64 2.65 -1.54 -6.01
N LEU A 65 2.87 -1.93 -4.75
CA LEU A 65 3.71 -3.09 -4.41
C LEU A 65 3.15 -4.40 -4.97
N GLU A 66 1.83 -4.61 -4.89
CA GLU A 66 1.17 -5.79 -5.46
C GLU A 66 1.32 -5.84 -6.99
N THR A 67 1.14 -4.71 -7.68
CA THR A 67 1.32 -4.60 -9.14
C THR A 67 2.75 -4.92 -9.57
N LEU A 68 3.73 -4.62 -8.73
CA LEU A 68 5.15 -4.90 -8.96
C LEU A 68 5.54 -6.35 -8.65
N GLY A 69 4.60 -7.19 -8.23
CA GLY A 69 4.86 -8.59 -7.89
C GLY A 69 5.55 -8.77 -6.54
N VAL A 70 5.54 -7.74 -5.67
CA VAL A 70 5.83 -7.92 -4.24
C VAL A 70 4.63 -8.64 -3.66
N THR A 71 4.62 -9.96 -3.88
CA THR A 71 3.59 -10.82 -3.36
C THR A 71 3.58 -10.64 -1.86
N THR A 72 2.45 -10.19 -1.35
CA THR A 72 2.15 -10.03 0.07
C THR A 72 2.57 -11.27 0.88
N ASP A 73 2.69 -12.46 0.32
CA ASP A 73 3.26 -13.64 1.01
C ASP A 73 4.64 -13.41 1.69
N LYS A 74 5.62 -12.81 0.98
CA LYS A 74 6.99 -12.66 1.52
C LYS A 74 7.16 -11.44 2.43
N CYS A 75 6.34 -10.42 2.24
CA CYS A 75 6.47 -9.13 2.90
C CYS A 75 5.26 -8.74 3.75
N ALA A 76 4.19 -9.53 3.80
CA ALA A 76 2.96 -9.17 4.52
C ALA A 76 3.24 -8.93 5.99
N SER A 77 4.12 -9.71 6.62
CA SER A 77 4.45 -9.49 8.03
C SER A 77 5.07 -8.11 8.25
N ILE A 78 5.98 -7.68 7.37
CA ILE A 78 6.61 -6.36 7.46
C ILE A 78 5.60 -5.26 7.12
N LEU A 79 4.82 -5.43 6.05
CA LEU A 79 3.79 -4.47 5.65
C LEU A 79 2.70 -4.32 6.71
N TYR A 80 2.29 -5.42 7.33
CA TYR A 80 1.37 -5.43 8.47
C TYR A 80 1.92 -4.57 9.61
N LEU A 81 3.18 -4.79 10.02
CA LEU A 81 3.81 -4.00 11.07
C LEU A 81 3.88 -2.50 10.71
N MET A 82 4.18 -2.18 9.45
CA MET A 82 4.22 -0.79 8.99
C MET A 82 2.84 -0.15 9.05
N VAL A 83 1.80 -0.82 8.55
CA VAL A 83 0.42 -0.34 8.60
C VAL A 83 -0.05 -0.20 10.05
N GLU A 84 0.13 -1.22 10.88
CA GLU A 84 -0.24 -1.23 12.31
C GLU A 84 0.41 -0.05 13.06
N SER A 85 1.67 0.26 12.76
CA SER A 85 2.40 1.37 13.39
C SER A 85 1.90 2.77 13.02
N CYS A 86 1.08 2.91 11.96
CA CYS A 86 0.48 4.21 11.60
C CYS A 86 -0.68 4.62 12.52
N PHE A 87 -1.10 3.78 13.45
CA PHE A 87 -2.30 4.03 14.25
C PHE A 87 -2.02 4.16 15.73
N SER A 88 -2.88 4.90 16.43
CA SER A 88 -2.79 5.07 17.88
C SER A 88 -3.11 3.77 18.63
N GLU A 89 -2.64 3.67 19.86
CA GLU A 89 -2.89 2.50 20.70
C GLU A 89 -4.39 2.24 20.90
N ASP A 90 -5.21 3.29 21.00
CA ASP A 90 -6.66 3.17 21.17
C ASP A 90 -7.35 2.63 19.92
N PHE A 91 -6.89 3.05 18.73
CA PHE A 91 -7.36 2.48 17.47
C PHE A 91 -6.97 1.00 17.37
N LEU A 92 -5.73 0.65 17.71
CA LEU A 92 -5.26 -0.73 17.70
C LEU A 92 -5.99 -1.61 18.73
N LYS A 93 -6.41 -1.06 19.87
CA LYS A 93 -7.28 -1.77 20.82
C LYS A 93 -8.64 -2.08 20.22
N ALA A 94 -9.24 -1.14 19.47
CA ALA A 94 -10.50 -1.39 18.76
C ALA A 94 -10.33 -2.49 17.70
N TRP A 95 -9.25 -2.40 16.90
CA TRP A 95 -8.88 -3.43 15.93
C TRP A 95 -8.70 -4.82 16.58
N ASN A 96 -7.95 -4.92 17.68
CA ASN A 96 -7.70 -6.20 18.36
C ASN A 96 -8.96 -6.82 18.99
N ARG A 97 -9.99 -6.02 19.26
CA ARG A 97 -11.30 -6.51 19.72
C ARG A 97 -12.17 -7.03 18.58
N HIS A 98 -11.88 -6.66 17.33
CA HIS A 98 -12.59 -7.21 16.19
C HIS A 98 -12.26 -8.68 15.97
N SER A 99 -13.32 -9.48 15.80
CA SER A 99 -13.25 -10.94 15.69
C SER A 99 -12.35 -11.43 14.55
N THR A 100 -12.10 -10.60 13.53
CA THR A 100 -11.26 -10.91 12.37
C THR A 100 -9.76 -10.66 12.61
N SER A 101 -9.39 -9.90 13.64
CA SER A 101 -7.98 -9.62 13.99
C SER A 101 -7.26 -10.86 14.52
N SER A 102 -7.94 -11.66 15.36
CA SER A 102 -7.37 -12.86 16.00
C SER A 102 -7.61 -14.18 15.25
N ALA A 103 -8.47 -14.18 14.22
CA ALA A 103 -8.89 -15.40 13.54
C ALA A 103 -7.89 -15.90 12.47
N SER A 104 -7.04 -15.01 11.95
CA SER A 104 -6.11 -15.34 10.87
C SER A 104 -4.68 -15.51 11.39
N VAL A 105 -4.08 -16.66 11.10
CA VAL A 105 -2.66 -16.94 11.39
C VAL A 105 -1.76 -16.44 10.26
N ASP A 106 -2.33 -16.27 9.06
CA ASP A 106 -1.64 -15.79 7.88
C ASP A 106 -1.47 -14.25 7.90
N ALA A 107 -0.24 -13.78 7.70
CA ALA A 107 0.08 -12.36 7.76
C ALA A 107 -0.60 -11.55 6.65
N LYS A 108 -0.81 -12.15 5.47
CA LYS A 108 -1.46 -11.49 4.33
C LYS A 108 -2.95 -11.31 4.60
N GLU A 109 -3.61 -12.33 5.13
CA GLU A 109 -5.01 -12.24 5.57
C GLU A 109 -5.18 -11.20 6.67
N ARG A 110 -4.30 -11.19 7.69
CA ARG A 110 -4.30 -10.16 8.74
C ARG A 110 -4.17 -8.74 8.18
N LEU A 111 -3.24 -8.53 7.25
CA LEU A 111 -3.03 -7.25 6.59
C LEU A 111 -4.26 -6.81 5.77
N SER A 112 -4.87 -7.74 5.03
CA SER A 112 -6.11 -7.48 4.28
C SER A 112 -7.26 -7.09 5.22
N ASN A 113 -7.44 -7.83 6.31
CA ASN A 113 -8.51 -7.56 7.27
C ASN A 113 -8.29 -6.21 7.97
N LEU A 114 -7.04 -5.85 8.29
CA LEU A 114 -6.71 -4.53 8.86
C LEU A 114 -7.04 -3.40 7.88
N MET A 115 -6.67 -3.54 6.61
CA MET A 115 -7.01 -2.54 5.58
C MET A 115 -8.53 -2.40 5.38
N GLN A 116 -9.28 -3.49 5.44
CA GLN A 116 -10.75 -3.45 5.39
C GLN A 116 -11.34 -2.75 6.63
N PHE A 117 -10.78 -3.00 7.81
CA PHE A 117 -11.21 -2.32 9.03
C PHE A 117 -10.95 -0.81 8.97
N ILE A 118 -9.77 -0.38 8.54
CA ILE A 118 -9.44 1.03 8.35
C ILE A 118 -10.42 1.68 7.36
N LYS A 119 -10.73 0.99 6.26
CA LYS A 119 -11.71 1.47 5.27
C LYS A 119 -13.09 1.68 5.88
N ALA A 120 -13.56 0.72 6.67
CA ALA A 120 -14.86 0.80 7.34
C ALA A 120 -14.91 1.97 8.35
N GLU A 121 -13.81 2.25 9.06
CA GLU A 121 -13.73 3.41 9.95
C GLU A 121 -13.83 4.72 9.16
N VAL A 122 -13.14 4.83 8.01
CA VAL A 122 -13.24 6.01 7.12
C VAL A 122 -14.67 6.20 6.63
N GLU A 123 -15.32 5.14 6.13
CA GLU A 123 -16.69 5.19 5.63
C GLU A 123 -17.71 5.52 6.74
N GLY A 124 -17.45 5.10 7.98
CA GLY A 124 -18.27 5.43 9.15
C GLY A 124 -18.13 6.87 9.64
N GLU A 125 -16.96 7.49 9.46
CA GLU A 125 -16.73 8.92 9.78
C GLU A 125 -17.41 9.89 8.78
N GLU A 126 -17.74 9.42 7.56
CA GLU A 126 -18.40 10.22 6.52
C GLU A 126 -19.94 10.26 6.62
N GLN A 127 -20.54 9.57 7.61
CA GLN A 127 -22.00 9.57 7.88
C GLN A 127 -22.39 10.54 9.00
#